data_AF-A0A0C9W5N0-F1
#
_entry.id   AF-A0A0C9W5N0-F1
#
_cell.length_a   1.000
_cell.length_b   1.000
_cell.length_c   1.000
_cell.angle_alpha   90.00
_cell.angle_beta   90.00
_cell.angle_gamma   90.00
#
_symmetry.space_group_name_H-M   'P 1'
#
loop_
_entity.id
_entity.type
_entity.pdbx_description
1 polymer ?
#
loop_
_entity_poly.entity_id
_entity_poly.type
_entity_poly.pdbx_seq_one_letter_code
_entity_poly.pdbx_strand_id
1 'polypeptide(L)'
;VDPTINASPFDSTPFTFDTQVFLEVLLKGICFPGSANNSGEVESPLPLGKGLNVGQMRLQSDFALARDPRTACTWQEFINEQEKMSAAFRAAMAKLAVVGQDSRNFIDCSEVVPIPKPAVKKPATFPATKTRRDIQQACSLPFPNLATDPGAVETIIP
;
A
#
# COMPACT_ATOMS: atom_id res chain seq x y z
N VAL A 1 -11.04 1.58 -12.17
CA VAL A 1 -11.72 0.35 -11.70
C VAL A 1 -13.18 0.68 -11.53
N ASP A 2 -13.50 1.59 -10.62
CA ASP A 2 -14.80 2.26 -10.58
C ASP A 2 -14.91 3.35 -11.67
N PRO A 3 -16.00 3.41 -12.46
CA PRO A 3 -16.21 4.44 -13.50
C PRO A 3 -16.85 5.74 -12.99
N THR A 4 -17.30 5.81 -11.74
CA THR A 4 -18.03 6.93 -11.13
C THR A 4 -17.12 7.88 -10.33
N ILE A 5 -15.95 7.40 -9.93
CA ILE A 5 -14.94 8.17 -9.16
C ILE A 5 -13.58 8.10 -9.86
N ASN A 6 -12.77 9.14 -9.65
CA ASN A 6 -11.41 9.22 -10.19
C ASN A 6 -10.40 9.31 -9.05
N ALA A 7 -9.16 8.87 -9.30
CA ALA A 7 -8.02 9.02 -8.39
C ALA A 7 -8.21 8.41 -6.99
N SER A 8 -8.93 7.29 -6.88
CA SER A 8 -9.07 6.57 -5.60
C SER A 8 -7.72 5.96 -5.19
N PRO A 9 -7.14 6.37 -4.06
CA PRO A 9 -5.81 5.93 -3.66
C PRO A 9 -5.85 4.50 -3.10
N PHE A 10 -4.71 3.82 -3.10
CA PHE A 10 -4.60 2.47 -2.55
C PHE A 10 -4.10 2.44 -1.09
N ASP A 11 -3.65 3.58 -0.57
CA ASP A 11 -3.37 3.81 0.85
C ASP A 11 -3.76 5.24 1.26
N SER A 12 -3.62 5.54 2.54
CA SER A 12 -3.91 6.87 3.09
C SER A 12 -2.84 7.92 2.80
N THR A 13 -1.71 7.54 2.17
CA THR A 13 -0.53 8.39 1.94
C THR A 13 -0.07 8.36 0.48
N PRO A 14 -0.96 8.62 -0.52
CA PRO A 14 -0.68 8.36 -1.94
C PRO A 14 0.48 9.17 -2.55
N PHE A 15 0.95 10.20 -1.84
CA PHE A 15 2.07 11.06 -2.26
C PHE A 15 3.39 10.73 -1.55
N THR A 16 3.39 9.69 -0.71
CA THR A 16 4.55 9.26 0.07
C THR A 16 4.87 7.82 -0.26
N PHE A 17 6.12 7.54 -0.63
CA PHE A 17 6.57 6.17 -0.85
C PHE A 17 6.92 5.50 0.48
N ASP A 18 5.89 5.05 1.20
CA ASP A 18 5.99 4.41 2.51
C ASP A 18 5.34 3.01 2.54
N THR A 19 5.14 2.46 3.74
CA THR A 19 4.67 1.07 3.94
C THR A 19 3.17 0.98 4.25
N GLN A 20 2.41 2.08 4.14
CA GLN A 20 1.00 2.12 4.52
C GLN A 20 0.14 1.17 3.69
N VAL A 21 0.36 1.05 2.39
CA VAL A 21 -0.37 0.08 1.54
C VAL A 21 -0.28 -1.36 2.07
N PHE A 22 0.88 -1.79 2.57
CA PHE A 22 1.06 -3.14 3.11
C PHE A 22 0.24 -3.35 4.40
N LEU A 23 0.17 -2.32 5.25
CA LEU A 23 -0.64 -2.32 6.47
C LEU A 23 -2.14 -2.29 6.15
N GLU A 24 -2.57 -1.35 5.30
CA GLU A 24 -3.97 -1.02 5.11
C GLU A 24 -4.70 -2.09 4.30
N VAL A 25 -4.04 -2.79 3.38
CA VAL A 25 -4.64 -3.94 2.67
C VAL A 25 -4.98 -5.11 3.62
N LEU A 26 -4.30 -5.23 4.77
CA LEU A 26 -4.61 -6.24 5.78
C LEU A 26 -5.77 -5.85 6.71
N LEU A 27 -6.23 -4.61 6.70
CA LEU A 27 -7.37 -4.19 7.51
C LEU A 27 -8.67 -4.83 6.99
N LYS A 28 -9.65 -5.03 7.88
CA LYS A 28 -10.98 -5.46 7.51
C LYS A 28 -11.65 -4.41 6.61
N GLY A 29 -12.09 -4.82 5.43
CA GLY A 29 -12.92 -3.99 4.55
C GLY A 29 -14.26 -3.68 5.20
N ILE A 30 -14.78 -2.48 4.95
CA ILE A 30 -16.06 -2.02 5.52
C ILE A 30 -17.05 -1.51 4.48
N CYS A 31 -16.58 -0.93 3.37
CA CYS A 31 -17.42 -0.45 2.27
C CYS A 31 -16.56 -0.17 1.02
N PHE A 32 -17.18 0.23 -0.08
CA PHE A 32 -16.52 0.74 -1.27
C PHE A 32 -16.47 2.28 -1.24
N PRO A 33 -15.41 2.92 -1.75
CA PRO A 33 -15.35 4.39 -1.87
C PRO A 33 -16.31 4.94 -2.95
N GLY A 34 -16.76 4.07 -3.85
CA GLY A 34 -17.74 4.36 -4.90
C GLY A 34 -18.84 3.29 -4.96
N SER A 35 -19.04 2.72 -6.15
CA SER A 35 -19.97 1.61 -6.39
C SER A 35 -19.39 0.25 -5.98
N ALA A 36 -20.25 -0.70 -5.60
CA ALA A 36 -19.83 -2.00 -5.04
C ALA A 36 -19.64 -3.13 -6.07
N ASN A 37 -19.93 -2.89 -7.36
CA ASN A 37 -20.04 -3.93 -8.39
C ASN A 37 -18.93 -3.84 -9.45
N ASN A 38 -17.76 -3.34 -9.07
CA ASN A 38 -16.63 -3.20 -10.00
C ASN A 38 -15.81 -4.49 -10.05
N SER A 39 -15.49 -4.92 -11.27
CA SER A 39 -14.60 -6.07 -11.49
C SER A 39 -13.21 -5.77 -10.93
N GLY A 40 -12.72 -6.66 -10.04
CA GLY A 40 -11.38 -6.55 -9.47
C GLY A 40 -11.28 -5.61 -8.26
N GLU A 41 -12.41 -5.14 -7.71
CA GLU A 41 -12.45 -4.36 -6.47
C GLU A 41 -13.03 -5.18 -5.32
N VAL A 42 -12.55 -4.94 -4.11
CA VAL A 42 -13.12 -5.48 -2.86
C VAL A 42 -13.27 -4.35 -1.84
N GLU A 43 -14.05 -4.60 -0.78
CA GLU A 43 -14.28 -3.59 0.25
C GLU A 43 -12.98 -3.01 0.82
N SER A 44 -12.94 -1.69 0.84
CA SER A 44 -11.89 -0.85 1.38
C SER A 44 -12.07 -0.68 2.90
N PRO A 45 -10.98 -0.55 3.67
CA PRO A 45 -11.06 -0.24 5.09
C PRO A 45 -11.28 1.26 5.33
N LEU A 46 -10.95 2.13 4.37
CA LEU A 46 -11.03 3.59 4.47
C LEU A 46 -11.81 4.19 3.28
N PRO A 47 -13.11 3.91 3.15
CA PRO A 47 -13.91 4.31 2.00
C PRO A 47 -14.37 5.78 2.03
N LEU A 48 -14.11 6.55 3.10
CA LEU A 48 -14.67 7.90 3.25
C LEU A 48 -14.04 8.88 2.25
N GLY A 49 -14.88 9.41 1.36
CA GLY A 49 -14.53 10.50 0.45
C GLY A 49 -15.29 11.80 0.74
N LYS A 50 -14.73 12.93 0.32
CA LYS A 50 -15.37 14.26 0.34
C LYS A 50 -14.90 15.13 -0.82
N GLY A 51 -15.83 15.49 -1.71
CA GLY A 51 -15.52 16.36 -2.87
C GLY A 51 -14.61 15.64 -3.86
N LEU A 52 -13.47 16.24 -4.19
CA LEU A 52 -12.46 15.64 -5.07
C LEU A 52 -11.57 14.61 -4.37
N ASN A 53 -11.61 14.57 -3.04
CA ASN A 53 -10.84 13.67 -2.22
C ASN A 53 -11.64 12.38 -2.02
N VAL A 54 -11.37 11.38 -2.85
CA VAL A 54 -12.08 10.11 -2.83
C VAL A 54 -11.48 9.17 -1.78
N GLY A 55 -12.32 8.29 -1.21
CA GLY A 55 -11.84 7.28 -0.26
C GLY A 55 -10.91 6.27 -0.91
N GLN A 56 -10.20 5.51 -0.08
CA GLN A 56 -9.30 4.44 -0.51
C GLN A 56 -10.07 3.36 -1.26
N MET A 57 -9.47 2.83 -2.33
CA MET A 57 -9.91 1.63 -3.03
C MET A 57 -9.01 0.46 -2.68
N ARG A 58 -9.57 -0.74 -2.68
CA ARG A 58 -8.79 -1.97 -2.53
C ARG A 58 -8.96 -2.87 -3.73
N LEU A 59 -7.84 -3.19 -4.37
CA LEU A 59 -7.80 -4.15 -5.45
C LEU A 59 -7.96 -5.58 -4.92
N GLN A 60 -8.70 -6.41 -5.64
CA GLN A 60 -8.84 -7.84 -5.34
C GLN A 60 -7.48 -8.57 -5.39
N SER A 61 -6.58 -8.16 -6.29
CA SER A 61 -5.23 -8.71 -6.40
C SER A 61 -4.42 -8.47 -5.14
N ASP A 62 -4.43 -7.25 -4.62
CA ASP A 62 -3.64 -6.86 -3.44
C ASP A 62 -4.19 -7.56 -2.20
N PHE A 63 -5.53 -7.60 -2.07
CA PHE A 63 -6.20 -8.36 -1.02
C PHE A 63 -5.79 -9.84 -1.03
N ALA A 64 -5.73 -10.46 -2.21
CA ALA A 64 -5.36 -11.86 -2.38
C ALA A 64 -3.87 -12.09 -2.08
N LEU A 65 -2.96 -11.26 -2.62
CA LEU A 65 -1.53 -11.36 -2.37
C LEU A 65 -1.19 -11.19 -0.88
N ALA A 66 -1.90 -10.33 -0.17
CA ALA A 66 -1.70 -10.14 1.27
C ALA A 66 -2.13 -11.34 2.11
N ARG A 67 -2.92 -12.27 1.54
CA ARG A 67 -3.54 -13.39 2.28
C ARG A 67 -3.18 -14.76 1.75
N ASP A 68 -2.61 -14.86 0.55
CA ASP A 68 -2.20 -16.13 -0.04
C ASP A 68 -1.00 -16.71 0.72
N PRO A 69 -1.00 -18.01 1.07
CA PRO A 69 0.10 -18.65 1.81
C PRO A 69 1.49 -18.46 1.17
N ARG A 70 1.57 -18.24 -0.14
CA ARG A 70 2.82 -18.04 -0.89
C ARG A 70 3.42 -16.65 -0.68
N THR A 71 2.60 -15.65 -0.36
CA THR A 71 3.00 -14.23 -0.37
C THR A 71 2.66 -13.47 0.89
N ALA A 72 1.76 -13.97 1.75
CA ALA A 72 1.28 -13.27 2.94
C ALA A 72 2.41 -12.88 3.90
N CYS A 73 3.40 -13.73 4.10
CA CYS A 73 4.53 -13.39 4.97
C CYS A 73 5.44 -12.33 4.34
N THR A 74 5.75 -12.43 3.05
CA THR A 74 6.48 -11.38 2.32
C THR A 74 5.73 -10.05 2.35
N TRP A 75 4.40 -10.08 2.26
CA TRP A 75 3.56 -8.89 2.36
C TRP A 75 3.67 -8.24 3.75
N GLN A 76 3.49 -9.03 4.82
CA GLN A 76 3.58 -8.54 6.20
C GLN A 76 4.98 -8.04 6.55
N GLU A 77 6.02 -8.64 5.98
CA GLU A 77 7.42 -8.30 6.21
C GLU A 77 7.83 -6.89 5.76
N PHE A 78 7.01 -6.20 4.96
CA PHE A 78 7.25 -4.81 4.57
C PHE A 78 6.57 -3.81 5.50
N ILE A 79 5.65 -4.24 6.36
CA ILE A 79 4.94 -3.34 7.28
C ILE A 79 5.92 -2.75 8.27
N ASN A 80 6.01 -1.42 8.31
CA ASN A 80 6.93 -0.66 9.15
C ASN A 80 8.43 -0.89 8.84
N GLU A 81 8.76 -1.48 7.69
CA GLU A 81 10.12 -1.84 7.27
C GLU A 81 10.53 -1.06 6.01
N GLN A 82 10.61 0.28 6.13
CA GLN A 82 10.82 1.22 5.02
C GLN A 82 12.08 0.93 4.19
N GLU A 83 13.22 0.70 4.85
CA GLU A 83 14.49 0.44 4.17
C GLU A 83 14.45 -0.89 3.41
N LYS A 84 13.86 -1.91 4.03
CA LYS A 84 13.67 -3.23 3.40
C LYS A 84 12.76 -3.14 2.17
N MET A 85 11.63 -2.45 2.29
CA MET A 85 10.68 -2.24 1.19
C MET A 85 11.34 -1.50 0.03
N SER A 86 11.97 -0.36 0.30
CA SER A 86 12.62 0.44 -0.74
C SER A 86 13.79 -0.28 -1.42
N ALA A 87 14.58 -1.04 -0.68
CA ALA A 87 15.67 -1.85 -1.24
C ALA A 87 15.16 -2.99 -2.12
N ALA A 88 14.13 -3.71 -1.67
CA ALA A 88 13.49 -4.77 -2.44
C ALA A 88 12.83 -4.22 -3.72
N PHE A 89 12.15 -3.08 -3.62
CA PHE A 89 11.57 -2.38 -4.76
C PHE A 89 12.64 -1.99 -5.78
N ARG A 90 13.76 -1.38 -5.35
CA ARG A 90 14.88 -1.05 -6.23
C ARG A 90 15.43 -2.27 -6.97
N ALA A 91 15.62 -3.39 -6.26
CA ALA A 91 16.12 -4.62 -6.85
C ALA A 91 15.14 -5.21 -7.89
N ALA A 92 13.84 -5.22 -7.57
CA ALA A 92 12.80 -5.67 -8.49
C ALA A 92 12.71 -4.78 -9.74
N MET A 93 12.76 -3.46 -9.56
CA MET A 93 12.74 -2.50 -10.68
C MET A 93 13.97 -2.59 -11.57
N ALA A 94 15.16 -2.83 -11.00
CA ALA A 94 16.37 -3.05 -11.78
C ALA A 94 16.24 -4.25 -12.72
N LYS A 95 15.57 -5.33 -12.27
CA LYS A 95 15.26 -6.49 -13.11
C LYS A 95 14.14 -6.22 -14.11
N LEU A 96 13.07 -5.53 -13.67
CA LEU A 96 11.91 -5.23 -14.51
C LEU A 96 12.26 -4.30 -15.69
N ALA A 97 13.11 -3.30 -15.45
CA ALA A 97 13.48 -2.30 -16.44
C ALA A 97 14.24 -2.87 -17.65
N VAL A 98 14.75 -4.10 -17.56
CA VAL A 98 15.57 -4.73 -18.59
C VAL A 98 14.96 -6.04 -19.12
N VAL A 99 13.67 -6.27 -18.89
CA VAL A 99 12.98 -7.47 -19.39
C VAL A 99 13.09 -7.55 -20.92
N GLY A 100 13.54 -8.70 -21.42
CA GLY A 100 13.76 -8.94 -22.85
C GLY A 100 15.08 -8.39 -23.40
N GLN A 101 15.97 -7.88 -22.54
CA GLN A 101 17.25 -7.29 -22.92
C GLN A 101 18.42 -8.00 -22.24
N ASP A 102 19.62 -7.91 -22.82
CA ASP A 102 20.86 -8.33 -22.19
C ASP A 102 21.58 -7.10 -21.63
N SER A 103 21.54 -6.94 -20.30
CA SER A 103 22.08 -5.75 -19.62
C SER A 103 23.59 -5.58 -19.78
N ARG A 104 24.32 -6.61 -20.24
CA ARG A 104 25.76 -6.50 -20.56
C ARG A 104 26.02 -5.55 -21.75
N ASN A 105 25.00 -5.29 -22.55
CA ASN A 105 25.05 -4.38 -23.69
C ASN A 105 24.61 -2.95 -23.33
N PHE A 106 24.35 -2.67 -22.05
CA PHE A 106 23.93 -1.35 -21.58
C PHE A 106 25.09 -0.56 -20.99
N ILE A 107 24.96 0.76 -21.07
CA ILE A 107 25.79 1.72 -20.34
C ILE A 107 25.06 2.03 -19.04
N ASP A 108 25.77 2.01 -17.91
CA ASP A 108 25.21 2.40 -16.62
C ASP A 108 25.13 3.93 -16.52
N CYS A 109 23.92 4.46 -16.67
CA CYS A 109 23.62 5.89 -16.52
C CYS A 109 22.92 6.21 -15.18
N SER A 110 23.07 5.36 -14.16
CA SER A 110 22.36 5.55 -12.88
C SER A 110 22.70 6.88 -12.19
N GLU A 111 23.85 7.48 -12.51
CA GLU A 111 24.31 8.76 -11.94
C GLU A 111 23.45 9.97 -12.32
N VAL A 112 22.72 9.93 -13.45
CA VAL A 112 21.86 11.04 -13.87
C VAL A 112 20.44 10.92 -13.33
N VAL A 113 20.12 9.86 -12.59
CA VAL A 113 18.82 9.71 -11.93
C VAL A 113 18.75 10.74 -10.79
N PRO A 114 17.72 11.60 -10.75
CA PRO A 114 17.57 12.58 -9.68
C PRO A 114 17.60 11.92 -8.29
N ILE A 115 18.29 12.55 -7.35
CA ILE A 115 18.35 12.07 -5.97
C ILE A 115 16.93 12.04 -5.39
N PRO A 116 16.46 10.91 -4.85
CA PRO A 116 15.11 10.81 -4.33
C PRO A 116 14.96 11.69 -3.08
N LYS A 117 13.74 12.18 -2.85
CA LYS A 117 13.40 12.81 -1.56
C LYS A 117 13.63 11.79 -0.44
N PRO A 118 14.21 12.21 0.71
CA PRO A 118 14.41 11.30 1.83
C PRO A 118 13.08 10.77 2.36
N ALA A 119 13.08 9.55 2.88
CA ALA A 119 11.91 8.99 3.54
C ALA A 119 11.48 9.87 4.73
N VAL A 120 10.18 9.90 5.01
CA VAL A 120 9.60 10.72 6.09
C VAL A 120 10.09 10.28 7.48
N LYS A 121 10.60 9.05 7.62
CA LYS A 121 11.04 8.44 8.89
C LYS A 121 9.95 8.38 9.96
N LYS A 122 8.68 8.46 9.55
CA LYS A 122 7.52 8.13 10.39
C LYS A 122 7.32 6.61 10.33
N PRO A 123 7.19 5.91 11.47
CA PRO A 123 6.74 4.52 11.50
C PRO A 123 5.37 4.38 10.84
N ALA A 124 5.04 3.18 10.35
CA ALA A 124 3.68 2.89 9.90
C ALA A 124 2.70 3.06 11.07
N THR A 125 1.55 3.66 10.80
CA THR A 125 0.50 3.89 11.80
C THR A 125 -0.84 3.40 11.29
N PHE A 126 -1.65 2.84 12.19
CA PHE A 126 -3.04 2.60 11.86
C PHE A 126 -3.71 3.96 11.62
N PRO A 127 -4.42 4.15 10.49
CA PRO A 127 -5.19 5.36 10.27
C PRO A 127 -6.26 5.53 11.36
N ALA A 128 -6.71 6.77 11.56
CA ALA A 128 -7.76 7.07 12.55
C ALA A 128 -8.97 6.14 12.36
N THR A 129 -9.60 5.73 13.46
CA THR A 129 -10.66 4.68 13.56
C THR A 129 -10.20 3.24 13.40
N LYS A 130 -8.93 2.96 13.06
CA LYS A 130 -8.41 1.60 12.90
C LYS A 130 -7.43 1.22 14.00
N THR A 131 -7.42 -0.05 14.34
CA THR A 131 -6.53 -0.62 15.34
C THR A 131 -6.07 -2.01 14.93
N ARG A 132 -5.21 -2.62 15.75
CA ARG A 132 -4.83 -4.03 15.61
C ARG A 132 -6.02 -5.00 15.57
N ARG A 133 -7.17 -4.63 16.16
CA ARG A 133 -8.38 -5.48 16.16
C ARG A 133 -8.98 -5.63 14.76
N ASP A 134 -8.67 -4.71 13.86
CA ASP A 134 -9.18 -4.68 12.49
C ASP A 134 -8.29 -5.46 11.52
N ILE A 135 -7.15 -5.99 11.98
CA ILE A 135 -6.22 -6.73 11.14
C ILE A 135 -6.73 -8.14 10.85
N GLN A 136 -6.75 -8.49 9.57
CA GLN A 136 -6.98 -9.83 9.06
C GLN A 136 -5.64 -10.49 8.71
N GLN A 137 -4.89 -10.83 9.76
CA GLN A 137 -3.55 -11.40 9.62
C GLN A 137 -3.59 -12.77 8.93
N ALA A 138 -2.69 -12.98 7.97
CA ALA A 138 -2.57 -14.23 7.21
C ALA A 138 -1.19 -14.90 7.29
N CYS A 139 -0.18 -14.22 7.85
CA CYS A 139 1.13 -14.79 8.14
C CYS A 139 1.22 -15.20 9.62
N SER A 140 1.89 -16.33 9.91
CA SER A 140 2.11 -16.82 11.27
C SER A 140 3.18 -16.03 12.05
N LEU A 141 3.99 -15.21 11.38
CA LEU A 141 4.98 -14.35 12.03
C LEU A 141 4.32 -13.26 12.88
N PRO A 142 4.96 -12.77 13.96
CA PRO A 142 4.41 -11.69 14.77
C PRO A 142 4.09 -10.43 13.96
N PHE A 143 2.91 -9.86 14.18
CA PHE A 143 2.55 -8.56 13.63
C PHE A 143 3.22 -7.43 14.42
N PRO A 144 3.81 -6.41 13.77
CA PRO A 144 4.51 -5.32 14.45
C PRO A 144 3.57 -4.51 15.36
N ASN A 145 4.13 -3.92 16.42
CA ASN A 145 3.37 -3.02 17.29
C ASN A 145 3.37 -1.62 16.69
N LEU A 146 2.21 -1.17 16.22
CA LEU A 146 2.03 0.13 15.59
C LEU A 146 1.10 1.00 16.43
N ALA A 147 1.31 2.32 16.39
CA ALA A 147 0.39 3.29 16.97
C ALA A 147 -0.82 3.50 16.06
N THR A 148 -1.92 4.00 16.63
CA THR A 148 -3.08 4.49 15.89
C THR A 148 -3.04 6.00 15.85
N ASP A 149 -3.24 6.59 14.67
CA ASP A 149 -3.36 8.03 14.50
C ASP A 149 -4.60 8.53 15.27
N PRO A 150 -4.51 9.67 15.98
CA PRO A 150 -5.59 10.16 16.81
C PRO A 150 -6.79 10.61 15.97
N GLY A 151 -8.00 10.28 16.41
CA GLY A 151 -9.24 10.73 15.77
C GLY A 151 -10.40 9.77 16.01
N ALA A 152 -11.61 10.32 16.22
CA ALA A 152 -12.84 9.53 16.37
C ALA A 152 -13.56 9.28 15.03
N VAL A 153 -13.14 9.97 13.97
CA VAL A 153 -13.69 9.85 12.62
C VAL A 153 -12.56 9.52 11.65
N GLU A 154 -12.92 8.88 10.55
CA GLU A 154 -11.97 8.56 9.48
C GLU A 154 -11.42 9.84 8.85
N THR A 155 -10.11 9.86 8.60
CA THR A 155 -9.44 11.00 7.97
C THR A 155 -9.73 11.01 6.47
N ILE A 156 -10.08 12.17 5.91
CA ILE A 156 -10.18 12.35 4.46
C ILE A 156 -8.77 12.25 3.86
N ILE A 157 -8.58 11.30 2.95
CA ILE A 157 -7.30 11.13 2.24
C ILE A 157 -7.14 12.32 1.27
N PRO A 158 -5.99 13.01 1.25
CA PRO A 158 -5.79 14.20 0.43
C PRO A 158 -5.74 13.93 -1.07
#